data_AF-A0A7X7IU10-F1
#
_entry.id   AF-A0A7X7IU10-F1
#
_cell.length_a   1.000
_cell.length_b   1.000
_cell.length_c   1.000
_cell.angle_alpha   90.00
_cell.angle_beta   90.00
_cell.angle_gamma   90.00
#
_symmetry.space_group_name_H-M   'P 1'
#
loop_
_entity.id
_entity.type
_entity.pdbx_description
1 polymer ?
#
loop_
_entity_poly.entity_id
_entity_poly.type
_entity_poly.pdbx_seq_one_letter_code
_entity_poly.pdbx_strand_id
1 'polypeptide(L)' 'MNRRTRLIHTGQDRDPRTGASSMPIYQTSTYHQPDPEHLGAYDYARSDNPTREAL' A
#
# COMPACT_ATOMS: atom_id res chain seq x y z
N MET A 1 -20.31 -5.02 -8.79
CA MET A 1 -20.29 -5.33 -7.34
C MET A 1 -21.23 -4.37 -6.60
N ASN A 2 -22.07 -4.85 -5.67
CA ASN A 2 -22.97 -3.97 -4.93
C ASN A 2 -22.18 -3.09 -3.92
N ARG A 3 -22.78 -1.99 -3.44
CA ARG A 3 -22.09 -1.01 -2.57
C ARG A 3 -21.62 -1.62 -1.24
N ARG A 4 -22.39 -2.55 -0.66
CA ARG A 4 -22.03 -3.24 0.59
C ARG A 4 -20.79 -4.11 0.42
N THR A 5 -20.69 -4.84 -0.68
CA THR A 5 -19.53 -5.66 -0.99
C THR A 5 -18.30 -4.82 -1.28
N ARG A 6 -18.44 -3.66 -1.97
CA ARG A 6 -17.33 -2.72 -2.22
C ARG A 6 -16.75 -2.10 -0.94
N LEU A 7 -17.55 -1.95 0.12
CA LEU A 7 -17.07 -1.42 1.40
C LEU A 7 -16.14 -2.42 2.11
N ILE A 8 -16.30 -3.72 1.85
CA ILE A 8 -15.47 -4.78 2.44
C ILE A 8 -14.28 -5.09 1.53
N HIS A 9 -14.47 -5.03 0.22
CA HIS A 9 -13.47 -5.34 -0.80
C HIS A 9 -13.14 -4.06 -1.57
N THR A 10 -12.26 -3.24 -0.99
CA THR A 10 -11.89 -1.91 -1.51
C THR A 10 -10.94 -1.98 -2.71
N GLY A 11 -10.56 -3.19 -3.16
CA GLY A 11 -9.81 -3.42 -4.40
C GLY A 11 -8.37 -3.86 -4.18
N GLN A 12 -7.84 -3.71 -2.96
CA GLN A 12 -6.55 -4.25 -2.50
C GLN A 12 -6.80 -5.28 -1.41
N ASP A 13 -7.48 -6.35 -1.78
CA ASP A 13 -8.02 -7.34 -0.83
C ASP A 13 -6.95 -8.32 -0.31
N ARG A 14 -5.75 -8.27 -0.88
CA ARG A 14 -4.61 -9.11 -0.51
C ARG A 14 -3.30 -8.37 -0.74
N ASP A 15 -2.38 -8.49 0.21
CA ASP A 15 -1.01 -8.04 0.03
C ASP A 15 -0.30 -8.90 -1.02
N PRO A 16 0.22 -8.33 -2.13
CA PRO A 16 0.91 -9.09 -3.17
C PRO A 16 2.23 -9.70 -2.69
N ARG A 17 2.84 -9.18 -1.60
CA ARG A 17 4.13 -9.68 -1.10
C ARG A 17 4.00 -10.93 -0.25
N THR A 18 2.99 -11.00 0.62
CA THR A 18 2.84 -12.08 1.62
C THR A 18 1.57 -12.90 1.47
N GLY A 19 0.58 -12.42 0.72
CA GLY A 19 -0.74 -13.02 0.63
C GLY A 19 -1.65 -12.72 1.84
N ALA A 20 -1.24 -11.80 2.73
CA ALA A 20 -2.08 -11.37 3.84
C ALA A 20 -3.43 -10.84 3.33
N SER A 21 -4.54 -11.27 3.97
CA SER A 21 -5.89 -10.86 3.58
C SER A 21 -6.23 -9.40 3.92
N SER A 22 -5.36 -8.74 4.67
CA SER A 22 -5.47 -7.33 5.04
C SER A 22 -4.18 -6.62 4.68
N MET A 23 -4.28 -5.36 4.27
CA MET A 23 -3.10 -4.50 4.03
C MET A 23 -2.25 -4.38 5.31
N PRO A 24 -0.95 -4.70 5.28
CA PRO A 24 -0.05 -4.44 6.40
C PRO A 24 0.01 -2.95 6.77
N ILE A 25 0.30 -2.65 8.03
CA ILE A 25 0.51 -1.28 8.49
C ILE A 25 1.99 -0.93 8.32
N TYR A 26 2.30 -0.03 7.38
CA TYR A 26 3.65 0.44 7.11
C TYR A 26 4.00 1.63 8.00
N GLN A 27 4.41 1.35 9.24
CA GLN A 27 4.90 2.33 10.21
C GLN A 27 6.38 2.66 9.99
N THR A 28 6.70 3.14 8.80
CA THR A 28 8.06 3.60 8.43
C THR A 28 8.01 5.04 7.96
N SER A 29 9.14 5.74 8.04
CA SER A 29 9.30 7.07 7.47
C SER A 29 9.84 7.03 6.04
N THR A 30 10.68 6.05 5.69
CA THR A 30 11.35 5.96 4.39
C THR A 30 11.26 4.56 3.78
N TYR A 31 11.47 4.48 2.47
CA TYR A 31 11.51 3.25 1.68
C TYR A 31 12.83 3.14 0.91
N HIS A 32 13.36 1.92 0.81
CA HIS A 32 14.60 1.66 0.10
C HIS A 32 14.43 1.89 -1.40
N GLN A 33 15.30 2.70 -2.00
CA GLN A 33 15.29 2.98 -3.43
C GLN A 33 16.13 1.94 -4.18
N PRO A 34 15.62 1.38 -5.29
CA PRO A 34 16.39 0.41 -6.07
C PRO A 34 17.57 1.07 -6.80
N ASP A 35 17.41 2.34 -7.19
CA ASP A 35 18.36 3.12 -7.97
C ASP A 35 18.20 4.62 -7.65
N PRO A 36 19.29 5.42 -7.67
CA PRO A 36 19.22 6.86 -7.38
C PRO A 36 18.51 7.69 -8.46
N GLU A 37 18.43 7.22 -9.71
CA GLU A 37 17.77 7.92 -10.82
C GLU A 37 16.36 7.35 -11.09
N HIS A 38 16.14 6.06 -10.79
CA HIS A 38 14.87 5.37 -10.98
C HIS A 38 14.24 4.99 -9.63
N LEU A 39 13.48 5.92 -9.08
CA LEU A 39 12.82 5.75 -7.79
C LEU A 39 11.73 4.66 -7.82
N GLY A 40 11.52 4.04 -6.66
CA GLY A 40 10.40 3.13 -6.44
C GLY A 40 9.06 3.88 -6.29
N ALA A 41 7.98 3.13 -6.12
CA ALA A 41 6.64 3.69 -5.97
C ALA A 41 6.45 4.54 -4.71
N TYR A 42 7.27 4.32 -3.68
CA TYR A 42 7.24 5.08 -2.43
C TYR A 42 8.67 5.45 -2.04
N ASP A 43 8.86 6.66 -1.52
CA ASP A 43 10.15 7.19 -1.06
C ASP A 43 10.09 7.60 0.42
N TYR A 44 9.13 8.45 0.77
CA TYR A 44 8.97 9.04 2.07
C TYR A 44 7.49 9.06 2.48
N ALA A 45 7.18 8.48 3.64
CA ALA A 45 5.81 8.20 4.08
C ALA A 45 4.93 9.44 4.30
N ARG A 46 5.55 10.63 4.44
CA ARG A 46 4.78 11.89 4.47
C ARG A 46 4.10 12.13 3.12
N SER A 47 4.81 11.95 2.02
CA SER A 47 4.32 12.12 0.65
C SER A 47 3.37 10.99 0.30
N ASP A 48 3.84 9.74 0.37
CA ASP A 48 3.07 8.56 -0.02
C ASP A 48 3.34 7.37 0.90
N ASN A 49 2.27 6.64 1.26
CA ASN A 49 2.34 5.48 2.16
C ASN A 49 1.30 4.43 1.73
N PRO A 50 1.68 3.15 1.55
CA PRO A 50 0.77 2.10 1.08
C PRO A 50 -0.46 1.89 1.98
N THR A 51 -0.30 2.04 3.30
CA THR A 51 -1.43 1.88 4.24
C THR A 51 -2.42 3.04 4.11
N ARG A 52 -1.95 4.26 3.84
CA ARG A 52 -2.81 5.43 3.63
C ARG A 52 -3.50 5.41 2.28
N GLU A 53 -2.83 4.92 1.24
CA GLU A 53 -3.41 4.79 -0.11
C GLU A 53 -4.56 3.77 -0.15
N ALA A 54 -4.57 2.79 0.75
CA ALA A 54 -5.63 1.79 0.84
C ALA A 54 -6.95 2.27 1.47
N LEU A 55 -7.03 3.52 1.97
CA LEU A 55 -8.21 4.12 2.63
C LEU A 55 -9.12 4.86 1.64
#